data_AF-A0A1Y6A9M4-F1
#
_entry.id   AF-A0A1Y6A9M4-F1
#
_cell.length_a   1.000
_cell.length_b   1.000
_cell.length_c   1.000
_cell.angle_alpha   90.00
_cell.angle_beta   90.00
_cell.angle_gamma   90.00
#
_symmetry.space_group_name_H-M   'P 1'
#
loop_
_entity.id
_entity.type
_entity.pdbx_description
1 polymer ?
#
loop_
_entity_poly.entity_id
_entity_poly.type
_entity_poly.pdbx_seq_one_letter_code
_entity_poly.pdbx_strand_id
1 'polypeptide(L)'
;MKRLRFLFSLALAFVFVWSLVGIKPAAAAGNIQSIDNNTTFQDLTYEEAMERIAKYSGRSIEEVKNENPNNLRTLGSCSYGEAKKKLDTGKFYYPYLLTIVEKCRDGSFGWIGNINYAGLDRQDQYGTVKQFSGEVKAWNNDKRGLEYLVIGDFFNYGTTTRTYSAGVNTGSITMGYSVSNSNEHYKYFNSGYGYMKIVP
;
A
#
# COMPACT_ATOMS: atom_id res chain seq x y z
N MET A 1 -40.27 -49.78 -47.60
CA MET A 1 -39.00 -49.45 -46.92
C MET A 1 -38.12 -48.62 -47.85
N LYS A 2 -38.08 -47.30 -47.65
CA LYS A 2 -37.13 -46.39 -48.32
C LYS A 2 -36.40 -45.61 -47.22
N ARG A 3 -35.08 -45.69 -47.23
CA ARG A 3 -34.17 -45.11 -46.23
C ARG A 3 -34.02 -43.61 -46.50
N LEU A 4 -34.37 -42.77 -45.53
CA LEU A 4 -34.06 -41.34 -45.52
C LEU A 4 -32.76 -41.14 -44.72
N ARG A 5 -31.70 -40.69 -45.40
CA ARG A 5 -30.40 -40.35 -44.81
C ARG A 5 -30.47 -38.88 -44.35
N PHE A 6 -30.44 -38.64 -43.05
CA PHE A 6 -30.13 -37.32 -42.49
C PHE A 6 -28.64 -37.29 -42.14
N LEU A 7 -27.89 -36.44 -42.84
CA LEU A 7 -26.49 -36.12 -42.55
C LEU A 7 -26.47 -35.02 -41.47
N PHE A 8 -26.01 -35.37 -40.27
CA PHE A 8 -25.56 -34.40 -39.27
C PHE A 8 -24.16 -33.92 -39.67
N SER A 9 -23.99 -32.62 -39.93
CA SER A 9 -22.68 -32.04 -40.27
C SER A 9 -22.39 -30.82 -39.39
N LEU A 10 -21.32 -31.00 -38.59
CA LEU A 10 -20.30 -30.03 -38.19
C LEU A 10 -20.74 -28.76 -37.44
N ALA A 11 -20.71 -28.84 -36.11
CA ALA A 11 -20.59 -27.69 -35.23
C ALA A 11 -19.17 -27.13 -35.30
N LEU A 12 -19.01 -25.91 -35.81
CA LEU A 12 -17.79 -25.12 -35.72
C LEU A 12 -18.04 -23.97 -34.73
N ALA A 13 -17.82 -24.22 -33.45
CA ALA A 13 -17.85 -23.19 -32.43
C ALA A 13 -16.54 -22.40 -32.49
N PHE A 14 -16.59 -21.21 -33.10
CA PHE A 14 -15.53 -20.21 -32.98
C PHE A 14 -15.55 -19.67 -31.53
N VAL A 15 -14.75 -20.26 -30.65
CA VAL A 15 -14.45 -19.66 -29.35
C VAL A 15 -13.42 -18.55 -29.60
N PHE A 16 -13.91 -17.34 -29.81
CA PHE A 16 -13.10 -16.13 -29.76
C PHE A 16 -12.69 -15.90 -28.29
N VAL A 17 -11.59 -16.53 -27.87
CA VAL A 17 -10.88 -16.15 -26.65
C VAL A 17 -10.19 -14.83 -26.95
N TRP A 18 -10.89 -13.71 -26.74
CA TRP A 18 -10.22 -12.44 -26.52
C TRP A 18 -9.63 -12.50 -25.12
N SER A 19 -8.37 -12.93 -25.07
CA SER A 19 -7.46 -12.62 -24.00
C SER A 19 -7.59 -11.13 -23.69
N LEU A 20 -8.16 -10.83 -22.53
CA LEU A 20 -7.95 -9.57 -21.84
C LEU A 20 -6.44 -9.47 -21.59
N VAL A 21 -5.73 -8.93 -22.58
CA VAL A 21 -4.47 -8.23 -22.33
C VAL A 21 -4.88 -7.00 -21.54
N GLY A 22 -5.09 -7.21 -20.24
CA GLY A 22 -5.07 -6.14 -19.26
C GLY A 22 -3.65 -5.60 -19.28
N ILE A 23 -3.39 -4.69 -20.21
CA ILE A 23 -2.32 -3.72 -20.04
C ILE A 23 -2.75 -2.96 -18.78
N LYS A 24 -2.23 -3.39 -17.63
CA LYS A 24 -2.24 -2.54 -16.45
C LYS A 24 -1.61 -1.24 -16.93
N PRO A 25 -2.30 -0.09 -16.80
CA PRO A 25 -1.63 1.16 -17.07
C PRO A 25 -0.37 1.15 -16.21
N ALA A 26 0.78 1.37 -16.86
CA ALA A 26 1.98 1.70 -16.12
C ALA A 26 1.61 2.95 -15.33
N ALA A 27 1.38 2.77 -14.02
CA ALA A 27 1.23 3.89 -13.10
C ALA A 27 2.38 4.84 -13.43
N ALA A 28 2.04 6.07 -13.79
CA ALA A 28 3.04 7.07 -14.12
C ALA A 28 4.07 7.03 -12.99
N ALA A 29 5.33 6.77 -13.33
CA ALA A 29 6.40 6.84 -12.35
C ALA A 29 6.56 8.32 -12.00
N GLY A 30 5.72 8.84 -11.09
CA GLY A 30 5.93 10.14 -10.48
C GLY A 30 7.37 10.20 -9.98
N ASN A 31 8.02 11.35 -10.12
CA ASN A 31 9.43 11.51 -9.79
C ASN A 31 9.70 11.05 -8.35
N ILE A 32 10.33 9.89 -8.19
CA ILE A 32 10.72 9.37 -6.87
C ILE A 32 11.92 10.18 -6.39
N GLN A 33 11.76 10.83 -5.25
CA GLN A 33 12.79 11.65 -4.62
C GLN A 33 13.41 10.87 -3.46
N SER A 34 14.74 10.76 -3.41
CA SER A 34 15.44 10.27 -2.22
C SER A 34 15.52 11.41 -1.20
N ILE A 35 14.95 11.17 -0.01
CA ILE A 35 14.97 12.12 1.09
C ILE A 35 16.21 11.91 1.96
N ASP A 36 16.56 10.64 2.15
CA ASP A 36 17.79 10.17 2.76
C ASP A 36 18.14 8.77 2.22
N ASN A 37 19.18 8.15 2.76
CA ASN A 37 19.69 6.84 2.31
C ASN A 37 18.67 5.69 2.42
N ASN A 38 17.65 5.83 3.24
CA ASN A 38 16.66 4.80 3.54
C ASN A 38 15.21 5.25 3.30
N THR A 39 14.97 6.52 2.95
CA THR A 39 13.63 7.08 2.74
C THR A 39 13.49 7.70 1.36
N THR A 40 12.44 7.30 0.65
CA THR A 40 12.01 7.92 -0.61
C THR A 40 10.62 8.53 -0.46
N PHE A 41 10.34 9.50 -1.32
CA PHE A 41 9.05 10.17 -1.39
C PHE A 41 8.61 10.29 -2.85
N GLN A 42 7.31 10.16 -3.09
CA GLN A 42 6.72 10.30 -4.41
C GLN A 42 5.42 11.09 -4.31
N ASP A 43 5.29 12.13 -5.13
CA ASP A 43 4.01 12.84 -5.32
C ASP A 43 2.99 11.93 -6.00
N LEU A 44 1.74 11.97 -5.52
CA LEU A 44 0.64 11.20 -6.07
C LEU A 44 -0.56 12.09 -6.40
N THR A 45 -1.24 11.75 -7.49
CA THR A 45 -2.61 12.19 -7.71
C THR A 45 -3.55 11.49 -6.71
N TYR A 46 -4.76 12.04 -6.56
CA TYR A 46 -5.81 11.40 -5.76
C TYR A 46 -6.06 9.96 -6.22
N GLU A 47 -6.20 9.74 -7.53
CA GLU A 47 -6.49 8.42 -8.10
C GLU A 47 -5.37 7.41 -7.81
N GLU A 48 -4.11 7.80 -8.00
CA GLU A 48 -2.97 6.95 -7.67
C GLU A 48 -2.89 6.64 -6.18
N ALA A 49 -3.16 7.61 -5.31
CA ALA A 49 -3.19 7.40 -3.87
C ALA A 49 -4.26 6.35 -3.50
N MET A 50 -5.48 6.50 -4.01
CA MET A 50 -6.57 5.56 -3.72
C MET A 50 -6.29 4.16 -4.26
N GLU A 51 -5.75 4.04 -5.48
CA GLU A 51 -5.34 2.76 -6.05
C GLU A 51 -4.25 2.06 -5.21
N ARG A 52 -3.27 2.82 -4.74
CA ARG A 52 -2.21 2.27 -3.88
C ARG A 52 -2.72 1.86 -2.52
N ILE A 53 -3.57 2.67 -1.88
CA ILE A 53 -4.21 2.31 -0.62
C ILE A 53 -5.01 1.02 -0.82
N ALA A 54 -5.83 0.92 -1.88
CA ALA A 54 -6.60 -0.29 -2.18
C ALA A 54 -5.70 -1.51 -2.33
N LYS A 55 -4.62 -1.40 -3.14
CA LYS A 55 -3.63 -2.46 -3.33
C LYS A 55 -2.96 -2.89 -2.03
N TYR A 56 -2.46 -1.95 -1.23
CA TYR A 56 -1.71 -2.26 -0.01
C TYR A 56 -2.61 -2.73 1.14
N SER A 57 -3.88 -2.32 1.13
CA SER A 57 -4.85 -2.72 2.13
C SER A 57 -5.64 -3.99 1.76
N GLY A 58 -5.56 -4.44 0.50
CA GLY A 58 -6.36 -5.57 0.00
C GLY A 58 -7.86 -5.25 -0.12
N ARG A 59 -8.22 -3.98 -0.21
CA ARG A 59 -9.62 -3.50 -0.25
C ARG A 59 -10.04 -3.12 -1.66
N SER A 60 -11.36 -2.99 -1.87
CA SER A 60 -11.87 -2.42 -3.11
C SER A 60 -11.54 -0.92 -3.19
N ILE A 61 -11.40 -0.41 -4.41
CA ILE A 61 -11.12 1.01 -4.62
C ILE A 61 -12.31 1.88 -4.20
N GLU A 62 -13.54 1.37 -4.33
CA GLU A 62 -14.76 2.06 -3.91
C GLU A 62 -14.81 2.26 -2.40
N GLU A 63 -14.47 1.24 -1.61
CA GLU A 63 -14.39 1.34 -0.14
C GLU A 63 -13.36 2.41 0.26
N VAL A 64 -12.19 2.38 -0.38
CA VAL A 64 -11.10 3.33 -0.11
C VAL A 64 -11.51 4.77 -0.47
N LYS A 65 -12.13 5.00 -1.62
CA LYS A 65 -12.62 6.33 -2.05
C LYS A 65 -13.74 6.85 -1.15
N ASN A 66 -14.60 5.97 -0.62
CA ASN A 66 -15.65 6.36 0.30
C ASN A 66 -15.09 6.83 1.66
N GLU A 67 -14.04 6.18 2.15
CA GLU A 67 -13.34 6.63 3.37
C GLU A 67 -12.55 7.92 3.14
N ASN A 68 -11.98 8.08 1.95
CA ASN A 68 -11.09 9.17 1.55
C ASN A 68 -11.72 9.98 0.41
N PRO A 69 -12.84 10.68 0.62
CA PRO A 69 -13.46 11.44 -0.47
C PRO A 69 -12.52 12.53 -0.98
N ASN A 70 -12.55 12.80 -2.30
CA ASN A 70 -11.79 13.88 -2.93
C ASN A 70 -12.40 15.26 -2.64
N ASN A 71 -12.51 15.60 -1.36
CA ASN A 71 -13.13 16.82 -0.88
C ASN A 71 -12.17 17.62 0.00
N LEU A 72 -10.87 17.59 -0.32
CA LEU A 72 -9.80 18.33 0.37
C LEU A 72 -10.19 19.81 0.55
N ARG A 73 -10.88 20.12 1.64
CA ARG A 73 -11.28 21.46 2.05
C ARG A 73 -10.24 21.91 3.04
N THR A 74 -9.24 22.63 2.56
CA THR A 74 -8.22 23.18 3.44
C THR A 74 -7.92 24.63 3.07
N LEU A 75 -7.22 25.31 3.97
CA LEU A 75 -6.77 26.69 3.81
C LEU A 75 -5.69 26.84 2.71
N GLY A 76 -5.17 25.76 2.12
CA GLY A 76 -4.11 25.77 1.11
C GLY A 76 -4.29 24.73 -0.01
N SER A 77 -3.29 24.61 -0.88
CA SER A 77 -3.28 23.59 -1.95
C SER A 77 -2.79 22.26 -1.36
N CYS A 78 -3.64 21.24 -1.39
CA CYS A 78 -3.28 19.90 -0.91
C CYS A 78 -3.21 18.89 -2.05
N SER A 79 -2.29 17.95 -1.92
CA SER A 79 -2.13 16.79 -2.78
C SER A 79 -1.78 15.57 -1.94
N TYR A 80 -1.61 14.42 -2.59
CA TYR A 80 -1.17 13.21 -1.92
C TYR A 80 0.32 12.97 -2.14
N GLY A 81 0.91 12.16 -1.27
CA GLY A 81 2.25 11.64 -1.46
C GLY A 81 2.47 10.36 -0.69
N GLU A 82 3.35 9.53 -1.23
CA GLU A 82 3.78 8.30 -0.59
C GLU A 82 5.22 8.43 -0.10
N ALA A 83 5.43 8.13 1.17
CA ALA A 83 6.76 7.93 1.73
C ALA A 83 7.03 6.43 1.90
N LYS A 84 8.20 5.99 1.45
CA LYS A 84 8.71 4.64 1.73
C LYS A 84 9.96 4.73 2.56
N LYS A 85 10.04 3.97 3.66
CA LYS A 85 11.24 3.88 4.49
C LYS A 85 11.68 2.43 4.65
N LYS A 86 12.91 2.11 4.23
CA LYS A 86 13.53 0.81 4.49
C LYS A 86 13.73 0.63 6.00
N LEU A 87 13.21 -0.47 6.53
CA LEU A 87 13.38 -0.88 7.92
C LEU A 87 14.55 -1.85 8.01
N ASP A 88 15.45 -1.58 8.96
CA ASP A 88 16.53 -2.51 9.28
C ASP A 88 16.02 -3.55 10.29
N THR A 89 15.64 -4.72 9.81
CA THR A 89 15.28 -5.84 10.69
C THR A 89 16.50 -6.66 11.10
N GLY A 90 17.72 -6.22 10.80
CA GLY A 90 18.96 -6.97 10.97
C GLY A 90 19.39 -7.68 9.69
N LYS A 91 20.20 -8.72 9.83
CA LYS A 91 20.80 -9.41 8.67
C LYS A 91 19.73 -10.14 7.85
N PHE A 92 19.77 -9.94 6.53
CA PHE A 92 19.07 -10.72 5.48
C PHE A 92 17.59 -10.41 5.21
N TYR A 93 16.98 -9.41 5.84
CA TYR A 93 15.62 -9.00 5.50
C TYR A 93 15.38 -7.51 5.78
N TYR A 94 14.95 -6.76 4.78
CA TYR A 94 14.78 -5.31 4.85
C TYR A 94 13.46 -4.88 4.20
N PRO A 95 12.32 -5.00 4.91
CA PRO A 95 11.02 -4.55 4.42
C PRO A 95 10.94 -3.02 4.40
N TYR A 96 9.89 -2.48 3.78
CA TYR A 96 9.64 -1.04 3.75
C TYR A 96 8.39 -0.67 4.53
N LEU A 97 8.49 0.31 5.43
CA LEU A 97 7.34 1.07 5.89
C LEU A 97 6.81 1.92 4.72
N LEU A 98 5.50 1.86 4.49
CA LEU A 98 4.79 2.65 3.49
C LEU A 98 3.80 3.55 4.20
N THR A 99 3.79 4.84 3.88
CA THR A 99 2.71 5.74 4.31
C THR A 99 2.21 6.56 3.14
N ILE A 100 0.89 6.72 3.05
CA ILE A 100 0.26 7.66 2.11
C ILE A 100 -0.38 8.76 2.95
N VAL A 101 -0.01 10.00 2.64
CA VAL A 101 -0.43 11.19 3.37
C VAL A 101 -1.01 12.24 2.44
N GLU A 102 -1.85 13.08 3.00
CA GLU A 102 -2.15 14.40 2.45
C GLU A 102 -1.01 15.33 2.83
N LYS A 103 -0.50 16.07 1.84
CA LYS A 103 0.39 17.19 2.06
C LYS A 103 -0.25 18.46 1.55
N CYS A 104 -0.05 19.52 2.29
CA CYS A 104 -0.67 20.81 2.04
C CYS A 104 0.37 21.90 2.07
N ARG A 105 0.17 22.89 1.20
CA ARG A 105 1.07 24.04 1.10
C ARG A 105 0.31 25.34 0.94
N ASP A 106 0.79 26.35 1.63
CA ASP A 106 0.39 27.75 1.46
C ASP A 106 1.67 28.61 1.40
N GLY A 107 1.97 29.14 0.21
CA GLY A 107 3.23 29.83 -0.06
C GLY A 107 4.46 28.97 0.26
N SER A 108 5.33 29.47 1.14
CA SER A 108 6.54 28.78 1.61
C SER A 108 6.27 27.80 2.76
N PHE A 109 5.05 27.75 3.30
CA PHE A 109 4.70 26.91 4.44
C PHE A 109 4.04 25.61 3.96
N GLY A 110 4.72 24.48 4.20
CA GLY A 110 4.21 23.13 3.93
C GLY A 110 3.93 22.38 5.23
N TRP A 111 2.86 21.60 5.27
CA TRP A 111 2.54 20.69 6.36
C TRP A 111 1.94 19.37 5.87
N ILE A 112 2.11 18.33 6.67
CA ILE A 112 1.37 17.07 6.52
C ILE A 112 -0.04 17.27 7.08
N GLY A 113 -1.05 16.98 6.27
CA GLY A 113 -2.45 16.93 6.65
C GLY A 113 -2.77 15.59 7.32
N ASN A 114 -3.73 14.85 6.75
CA ASN A 114 -4.12 13.55 7.26
C ASN A 114 -3.18 12.42 6.79
N ILE A 115 -3.16 11.34 7.57
CA ILE A 115 -2.53 10.08 7.20
C ILE A 115 -3.63 9.14 6.70
N ASN A 116 -3.57 8.78 5.42
CA ASN A 116 -4.57 7.94 4.76
C ASN A 116 -4.21 6.44 4.83
N TYR A 117 -2.91 6.12 4.94
CA TYR A 117 -2.43 4.74 5.08
C TYR A 117 -1.08 4.65 5.78
N ALA A 118 -0.85 3.59 6.57
CA ALA A 118 0.44 3.19 7.09
C ALA A 118 0.54 1.66 7.16
N GLY A 119 1.52 1.06 6.49
CA GLY A 119 1.65 -0.40 6.42
C GLY A 119 3.04 -0.84 5.99
N LEU A 120 3.19 -2.12 5.65
CA LEU A 120 4.48 -2.70 5.23
C LEU A 120 4.44 -3.19 3.78
N ASP A 121 5.41 -2.77 2.99
CA ASP A 121 5.87 -3.56 1.85
C ASP A 121 6.79 -4.66 2.40
N ARG A 122 6.27 -5.88 2.43
CA ARG A 122 6.97 -7.03 3.00
C ARG A 122 7.98 -7.63 2.05
N GLN A 123 7.99 -7.20 0.79
CA GLN A 123 8.98 -7.61 -0.19
C GLN A 123 10.23 -6.75 -0.03
N ASP A 124 11.36 -7.38 0.26
CA ASP A 124 12.64 -6.68 0.32
C ASP A 124 13.26 -6.49 -1.08
N GLN A 125 14.40 -5.80 -1.14
CA GLN A 125 15.14 -5.54 -2.39
C GLN A 125 15.63 -6.81 -3.10
N TYR A 126 15.68 -7.96 -2.41
CA TYR A 126 16.11 -9.24 -2.97
C TYR A 126 14.91 -10.12 -3.38
N GLY A 127 13.69 -9.61 -3.25
CA GLY A 127 12.45 -10.35 -3.55
C GLY A 127 12.01 -11.28 -2.41
N THR A 128 12.66 -11.24 -1.25
CA THR A 128 12.26 -12.01 -0.09
C THR A 128 10.98 -11.42 0.49
N VAL A 129 9.95 -12.25 0.66
CA VAL A 129 8.70 -11.86 1.30
C VAL A 129 8.54 -12.63 2.60
N LYS A 130 8.33 -11.91 3.70
CA LYS A 130 7.89 -12.49 4.99
C LYS A 130 6.43 -12.15 5.24
N GLN A 131 5.76 -12.96 6.03
CA GLN A 131 4.45 -12.60 6.60
C GLN A 131 4.66 -11.85 7.91
N PHE A 132 3.76 -10.93 8.24
CA PHE A 132 3.82 -10.08 9.41
C PHE A 132 2.56 -10.21 10.25
N SER A 133 2.73 -10.35 11.57
CA SER A 133 1.68 -10.29 12.59
C SER A 133 2.09 -9.23 13.61
N GLY A 134 1.26 -8.23 13.85
CA GLY A 134 1.61 -7.11 14.73
C GLY A 134 0.97 -5.80 14.32
N GLU A 135 1.57 -4.69 14.72
CA GLU A 135 1.03 -3.35 14.56
C GLU A 135 2.00 -2.43 13.82
N VAL A 136 1.45 -1.60 12.95
CA VAL A 136 2.12 -0.46 12.32
C VAL A 136 1.39 0.80 12.77
N LYS A 137 2.13 1.73 13.38
CA LYS A 137 1.63 3.02 13.85
C LYS A 137 2.40 4.14 13.18
N ALA A 138 1.70 5.19 12.80
CA ALA A 138 2.32 6.42 12.31
C ALA A 138 1.51 7.64 12.78
N TRP A 139 2.19 8.69 13.21
CA TRP A 139 1.53 9.93 13.64
C TRP A 139 2.37 11.16 13.35
N ASN A 140 1.67 12.27 13.16
CA ASN A 140 2.22 13.56 12.81
C ASN A 140 2.35 14.43 14.06
N ASN A 141 3.58 14.61 14.56
CA ASN A 141 3.87 15.46 15.72
C ASN A 141 4.38 16.86 15.33
N ASP A 142 5.16 16.97 14.25
CA ASP A 142 5.91 18.19 13.91
C ASP A 142 5.49 18.83 12.58
N LYS A 143 4.51 18.24 11.88
CA LYS A 143 4.01 18.63 10.56
C LYS A 143 5.02 18.49 9.41
N ARG A 144 6.24 18.03 9.67
CA ARG A 144 7.36 17.92 8.70
C ARG A 144 7.78 16.48 8.44
N GLY A 145 7.34 15.55 9.27
CA GLY A 145 7.48 14.12 9.05
C GLY A 145 6.49 13.33 9.89
N LEU A 146 6.69 12.03 9.91
CA LEU A 146 5.90 11.12 10.73
C LEU A 146 6.81 10.42 11.73
N GLU A 147 6.37 10.40 12.97
CA GLU A 147 6.83 9.39 13.91
C GLU A 147 6.15 8.07 13.58
N TYR A 148 6.86 6.96 13.81
CA TYR A 148 6.32 5.63 13.56
C TYR A 148 6.79 4.60 14.57
N LEU A 149 6.02 3.52 14.67
CA LEU A 149 6.36 2.32 15.41
C LEU A 149 5.87 1.09 14.64
N VAL A 150 6.77 0.15 14.37
CA VAL A 150 6.43 -1.17 13.83
C VAL A 150 6.85 -2.20 14.87
N ILE A 151 5.88 -2.97 15.35
CA ILE A 151 6.08 -3.97 16.40
C ILE A 151 5.32 -5.24 16.07
N GLY A 152 6.01 -6.38 16.07
CA GLY A 152 5.38 -7.66 15.75
C GLY A 152 6.37 -8.75 15.37
N ASP A 153 5.85 -9.79 14.75
CA ASP A 153 6.57 -10.98 14.36
C ASP A 153 6.54 -11.16 12.84
N PHE A 154 7.69 -11.50 12.28
CA PHE A 154 7.82 -11.94 10.91
C PHE A 154 7.85 -13.47 10.83
N PHE A 155 7.28 -14.02 9.76
CA PHE A 155 7.19 -15.46 9.48
C PHE A 155 7.61 -15.76 8.04
N ASN A 156 8.17 -16.94 7.79
CA ASN A 156 8.63 -17.33 6.44
C ASN A 156 7.47 -17.68 5.49
N TYR A 157 6.38 -18.23 6.02
CA TYR A 157 5.24 -18.71 5.25
C TYR A 157 3.91 -18.17 5.80
N GLY A 158 2.81 -18.53 5.12
CA GLY A 158 1.44 -18.18 5.49
C GLY A 158 0.87 -17.00 4.73
N THR A 159 -0.20 -16.43 5.27
CA THR A 159 -0.90 -15.29 4.70
C THR A 159 -1.05 -14.20 5.76
N THR A 160 -0.49 -13.03 5.50
CA THR A 160 -0.79 -11.81 6.27
C THR A 160 -2.13 -11.24 5.88
N THR A 161 -2.98 -11.00 6.88
CA THR A 161 -4.26 -10.32 6.74
C THR A 161 -4.29 -9.12 7.68
N ARG A 162 -4.72 -7.96 7.16
CA ARG A 162 -5.01 -6.78 7.99
C ARG A 162 -6.23 -7.10 8.86
N THR A 163 -6.10 -6.96 10.17
CA THR A 163 -7.17 -7.27 11.13
C THR A 163 -8.01 -6.04 11.46
N TYR A 164 -7.39 -4.87 11.56
CA TYR A 164 -8.08 -3.62 11.85
C TYR A 164 -7.29 -2.40 11.38
N SER A 165 -7.97 -1.25 11.31
CA SER A 165 -7.36 0.07 11.16
C SER A 165 -8.08 1.07 12.06
N ALA A 166 -7.32 1.97 12.69
CA ALA A 166 -7.84 3.05 13.51
C ALA A 166 -7.17 4.37 13.15
N GLY A 167 -7.92 5.47 13.15
CA GLY A 167 -7.38 6.81 12.88
C GLY A 167 -7.09 7.13 11.41
N VAL A 168 -7.67 6.36 10.47
CA VAL A 168 -7.64 6.70 9.03
C VAL A 168 -8.20 8.13 8.85
N ASN A 169 -7.52 8.93 8.03
CA ASN A 169 -7.88 10.33 7.78
C ASN A 169 -7.78 11.23 9.00
N THR A 170 -6.84 10.93 9.87
CA THR A 170 -6.48 11.78 11.01
C THR A 170 -4.96 11.97 11.06
N GLY A 171 -4.48 12.76 12.01
CA GLY A 171 -3.04 12.95 12.23
C GLY A 171 -2.32 11.72 12.81
N SER A 172 -3.02 10.62 13.12
CA SER A 172 -2.44 9.39 13.66
C SER A 172 -3.20 8.17 13.17
N ILE A 173 -2.48 7.13 12.73
CA ILE A 173 -3.06 5.89 12.23
C ILE A 173 -2.41 4.69 12.89
N THR A 174 -3.21 3.64 13.12
CA THR A 174 -2.75 2.32 13.56
C THR A 174 -3.35 1.26 12.65
N MET A 175 -2.53 0.32 12.18
CA MET A 175 -2.96 -0.86 11.44
C MET A 175 -2.49 -2.14 12.12
N GLY A 176 -3.43 -3.04 12.36
CA GLY A 176 -3.17 -4.38 12.89
C GLY A 176 -3.10 -5.42 11.78
N TYR A 177 -2.22 -6.39 11.96
CA TYR A 177 -2.00 -7.51 11.06
C TYR A 177 -1.95 -8.83 11.83
N SER A 178 -2.39 -9.90 11.18
CA SER A 178 -2.26 -11.27 11.66
C SER A 178 -1.70 -12.17 10.55
N VAL A 179 -1.09 -13.29 10.94
CA VAL A 179 -0.66 -14.34 10.03
C VAL A 179 -1.51 -15.58 10.26
N SER A 180 -1.99 -16.18 9.16
CA SER A 180 -2.62 -17.50 9.16
C SER A 180 -1.75 -18.50 8.39
N ASN A 181 -1.95 -19.80 8.65
CA ASN A 181 -1.30 -20.91 7.95
C ASN A 181 0.24 -20.87 8.00
N SER A 182 0.81 -20.47 9.15
CA SER A 182 2.24 -20.45 9.38
C SER A 182 2.60 -20.77 10.81
N ASN A 183 3.54 -21.68 11.01
CA ASN A 183 4.17 -21.95 12.29
C ASN A 183 5.67 -21.61 12.27
N GLU A 184 6.17 -21.05 11.16
CA GLU A 184 7.59 -20.78 10.98
C GLU A 184 7.92 -19.33 11.28
N HIS A 185 8.09 -19.07 12.57
CA HIS A 185 8.56 -17.80 13.07
C HIS A 185 9.97 -17.51 12.55
N TYR A 186 10.14 -16.33 11.95
CA TYR A 186 11.44 -15.85 11.48
C TYR A 186 12.10 -14.99 12.56
N LYS A 187 11.40 -13.96 13.05
CA LYS A 187 11.88 -13.12 14.14
C LYS A 187 10.80 -12.22 14.70
N TYR A 188 10.98 -11.83 15.96
CA TYR A 188 10.36 -10.64 16.51
C TYR A 188 11.07 -9.38 16.00
N PHE A 189 10.31 -8.33 15.70
CA PHE A 189 10.81 -7.05 15.27
C PHE A 189 10.10 -5.92 16.02
N ASN A 190 10.92 -4.98 16.50
CA ASN A 190 10.47 -3.72 17.05
C ASN A 190 11.39 -2.64 16.49
N SER A 191 10.84 -1.69 15.74
CA SER A 191 11.60 -0.60 15.17
C SER A 191 12.12 0.40 16.21
N GLY A 192 11.60 0.35 17.44
CA GLY A 192 11.59 1.50 18.34
C GLY A 192 10.74 2.64 17.78
N TYR A 193 10.69 3.75 18.51
CA TYR A 193 10.15 5.00 17.98
C TYR A 193 11.09 5.53 16.90
N GLY A 194 10.62 5.54 15.65
CA GLY A 194 11.37 6.03 14.50
C GLY A 194 10.78 7.32 13.95
N TYR A 195 11.57 8.00 13.12
CA TYR A 195 11.14 9.18 12.37
C TYR A 195 11.33 8.99 10.86
N MET A 196 10.32 9.36 10.10
CA MET A 196 10.30 9.35 8.66
C MET A 196 10.05 10.78 8.15
N LYS A 197 11.08 11.37 7.56
CA LYS A 197 10.98 12.69 6.95
C LYS A 197 10.08 12.63 5.71
N ILE A 198 9.19 13.60 5.59
CA ILE A 198 8.32 13.78 4.42
C ILE A 198 8.58 15.17 3.84
N VAL A 199 8.34 15.34 2.55
CA VAL A 199 8.42 16.66 1.88
C VAL A 199 6.99 17.16 1.66
N PRO A 200 6.45 17.99 2.58
CA PRO A 200 5.16 18.63 2.38
C PRO A 200 5.23 19.80 1.38
#